data_AF-A0A364N282-F1
#
_entry.id   AF-A0A364N282-F1
#
_cell.length_a   1.000
_cell.length_b   1.000
_cell.length_c   1.000
_cell.angle_alpha   90.00
_cell.angle_beta   90.00
_cell.angle_gamma   90.00
#
_symmetry.space_group_name_H-M   'P 1'
#
loop_
_entity.id
_entity.type
_entity.pdbx_description
1 polymer ?
#
loop_
_entity_poly.entity_id
_entity_poly.type
_entity_poly.pdbx_seq_one_letter_code
_entity_poly.pdbx_strand_id
1 'polypeptide(L)'
;MRFSTLTTTALASASLASARLVGISAPTTLAPNTTFDLTLISEGYIQTVADIAVAWGFQLAPGYTGALGSFPGSAYLGPEKSNQGQENVTITATVPPGLDSESWRGKDVVLTAGIYSLYGASGGPVVGGFNVTVRIGNVTSNQTVSSDGWAFNNNGV
;
A
#
# COMPACT_ATOMS: atom_id res chain seq x y z
N MET A 1 -65.12 1.21 4.51
CA MET A 1 -63.78 1.08 5.14
C MET A 1 -62.75 1.39 4.06
N ARG A 2 -61.94 2.44 4.23
CA ARG A 2 -60.91 2.83 3.25
C ARG A 2 -59.60 2.18 3.67
N PHE A 3 -59.12 1.22 2.87
CA PHE A 3 -57.80 0.60 3.06
C PHE A 3 -56.73 1.54 2.52
N SER A 4 -55.98 2.18 3.42
CA SER A 4 -54.74 2.88 3.06
C SER A 4 -53.65 1.85 2.78
N THR A 5 -53.23 1.74 1.52
CA THR A 5 -52.03 1.02 1.10
C THR A 5 -50.80 1.81 1.54
N LEU A 6 -50.13 1.37 2.60
CA LEU A 6 -48.79 1.80 2.96
C LEU A 6 -47.80 1.20 1.94
N THR A 7 -47.29 2.04 1.05
CA THR A 7 -46.14 1.73 0.19
C THR A 7 -44.89 1.63 1.06
N THR A 8 -44.48 0.40 1.40
CA THR A 8 -43.15 0.12 1.94
C THR A 8 -42.11 0.35 0.85
N THR A 9 -41.49 1.52 0.85
CA THR A 9 -40.25 1.79 0.12
C THR A 9 -39.13 0.93 0.73
N ALA A 10 -38.81 -0.17 0.07
CA ALA A 10 -37.61 -0.93 0.37
C ALA A 10 -36.39 -0.05 0.06
N LEU A 11 -35.72 0.47 1.08
CA LEU A 11 -34.37 1.03 0.94
C LEU A 11 -33.47 -0.14 0.53
N ALA A 12 -33.09 -0.19 -0.74
CA ALA A 12 -31.99 -1.03 -1.18
C ALA A 12 -30.74 -0.55 -0.44
N SER A 13 -30.32 -1.29 0.59
CA SER A 13 -29.04 -1.11 1.26
C SER A 13 -27.95 -1.40 0.24
N ALA A 14 -27.51 -0.38 -0.51
CA ALA A 14 -26.29 -0.47 -1.28
C ALA A 14 -25.17 -0.75 -0.26
N SER A 15 -24.73 -2.00 -0.17
CA SER A 15 -23.55 -2.34 0.62
C SER A 15 -22.38 -1.64 -0.05
N LEU A 16 -21.99 -0.49 0.48
CA LEU A 16 -20.71 0.12 0.14
C LEU A 16 -19.65 -0.92 0.51
N ALA A 17 -19.12 -1.61 -0.50
CA ALA A 17 -18.05 -2.58 -0.32
C ALA A 17 -16.88 -1.81 0.29
N SER A 18 -16.71 -1.96 1.60
CA SER A 18 -15.59 -1.34 2.29
C SER A 18 -14.34 -2.17 2.02
N ALA A 19 -13.21 -1.51 1.85
CA ALA A 19 -11.93 -2.10 1.54
C ALA A 19 -10.84 -1.43 2.37
N ARG A 20 -9.75 -2.15 2.60
CA ARG A 20 -8.56 -1.63 3.29
C ARG A 20 -7.31 -2.05 2.53
N LEU A 21 -6.22 -1.31 2.76
CA LEU A 21 -4.92 -1.67 2.22
C LEU A 21 -4.19 -2.65 3.14
N VAL A 22 -3.72 -3.76 2.58
CA VAL A 22 -3.14 -4.90 3.31
C VAL A 22 -1.77 -5.35 2.81
N GLY A 23 -1.22 -4.65 1.84
CA GLY A 23 0.04 -5.05 1.25
C GLY A 23 0.60 -4.07 0.27
N ILE A 24 1.80 -4.40 -0.21
CA ILE A 24 2.45 -3.70 -1.31
C ILE A 24 2.96 -4.68 -2.36
N SER A 25 3.05 -4.21 -3.59
CA SER A 25 3.68 -4.88 -4.71
C SER A 25 4.55 -3.89 -5.48
N ALA A 26 5.71 -4.34 -5.92
CA ALA A 26 6.65 -3.56 -6.72
C ALA A 26 7.38 -4.46 -7.72
N PRO A 27 7.99 -3.91 -8.78
CA PRO A 27 8.89 -4.65 -9.64
C PRO A 27 10.00 -5.36 -8.85
N THR A 28 10.29 -6.60 -9.22
CA THR A 28 11.38 -7.42 -8.66
C THR A 28 12.76 -6.80 -8.85
N THR A 29 12.93 -5.97 -9.88
CA THR A 29 14.14 -5.19 -10.13
C THR A 29 13.79 -3.74 -10.41
N LEU A 30 14.53 -2.81 -9.82
CA LEU A 30 14.37 -1.37 -9.99
C LEU A 30 15.64 -0.76 -10.59
N ALA A 31 15.48 0.03 -11.66
CA ALA A 31 16.54 0.84 -12.22
C ALA A 31 16.60 2.21 -11.52
N PRO A 32 17.76 2.64 -10.99
CA PRO A 32 17.93 3.98 -10.44
C PRO A 32 17.51 5.08 -11.43
N ASN A 33 17.00 6.20 -10.90
CA ASN A 33 16.59 7.37 -11.68
C ASN A 33 15.46 7.09 -12.70
N THR A 34 14.65 6.06 -12.46
CA THR A 34 13.44 5.75 -13.23
C THR A 34 12.21 5.79 -12.34
N THR A 35 11.02 5.82 -12.95
CA THR A 35 9.76 5.63 -12.22
C THR A 35 9.38 4.15 -12.18
N PHE A 36 8.67 3.76 -11.13
CA PHE A 36 8.09 2.44 -10.98
C PHE A 36 6.69 2.55 -10.35
N ASP A 37 5.89 1.52 -10.58
CA ASP A 37 4.57 1.42 -9.97
C ASP A 37 4.70 0.72 -8.61
N LEU A 38 4.41 1.47 -7.56
CA LEU A 38 4.16 0.94 -6.22
C LEU A 38 2.66 0.68 -6.09
N THR A 39 2.28 -0.60 -6.11
CA THR A 39 0.88 -1.01 -5.99
C THR A 39 0.58 -1.31 -4.53
N LEU A 40 -0.42 -0.65 -3.96
CA LEU A 40 -0.99 -0.96 -2.66
C LEU A 40 -2.11 -1.98 -2.85
N ILE A 41 -1.99 -3.11 -2.16
CA ILE A 41 -2.90 -4.25 -2.30
C ILE A 41 -4.13 -3.99 -1.44
N SER A 42 -5.31 -4.09 -2.06
CA SER A 42 -6.61 -3.83 -1.46
C SER A 42 -7.35 -5.14 -1.21
N GLU A 43 -8.07 -5.24 -0.10
CA GLU A 43 -8.97 -6.35 0.18
C GLU A 43 -10.31 -5.84 0.71
N GLY A 44 -11.34 -6.70 0.64
CA GLY A 44 -12.64 -6.37 1.23
C GLY A 44 -12.58 -6.38 2.75
N TYR A 45 -13.27 -5.45 3.40
CA TYR A 45 -13.26 -5.30 4.85
C TYR A 45 -14.64 -4.96 5.40
N ILE A 46 -14.97 -5.49 6.58
CA ILE A 46 -16.31 -5.34 7.18
C ILE A 46 -16.56 -3.94 7.75
N GLN A 47 -15.51 -3.15 7.98
CA GLN A 47 -15.60 -1.78 8.49
C GLN A 47 -15.10 -0.79 7.44
N THR A 48 -15.57 0.45 7.51
CA THR A 48 -15.01 1.54 6.72
C THR A 48 -13.59 1.85 7.18
N VAL A 49 -12.68 2.00 6.23
CA VAL A 49 -11.30 2.44 6.45
C VAL A 49 -11.03 3.65 5.56
N ALA A 50 -10.44 4.69 6.14
CA ALA A 50 -9.91 5.82 5.41
C ALA A 50 -8.39 5.73 5.37
N ASP A 51 -7.83 5.23 4.27
CA ASP A 51 -6.40 5.23 3.97
C ASP A 51 -5.98 6.65 3.58
N ILE A 52 -5.19 7.30 4.44
CA ILE A 52 -4.89 8.73 4.34
C ILE A 52 -3.65 8.95 3.50
N ALA A 53 -2.57 8.24 3.81
CA ALA A 53 -1.27 8.43 3.17
C ALA A 53 -0.43 7.17 3.23
N VAL A 54 0.54 7.08 2.33
CA VAL A 54 1.62 6.09 2.40
C VAL A 54 2.97 6.80 2.33
N ALA A 55 3.93 6.28 3.09
CA ALA A 55 5.34 6.62 2.95
C ALA A 55 6.13 5.34 2.67
N TRP A 56 7.23 5.45 1.94
CA TRP A 56 8.09 4.31 1.64
C TRP A 56 9.57 4.71 1.68
N GLY A 57 10.45 3.72 1.78
CA GLY A 57 11.90 3.90 1.74
C GLY A 57 12.63 2.60 1.46
N PHE A 58 13.96 2.68 1.40
CA PHE A 58 14.83 1.58 1.03
C PHE A 58 15.87 1.27 2.12
N GLN A 59 16.12 0.00 2.36
CA GLN A 59 17.14 -0.50 3.27
C GLN A 59 17.97 -1.58 2.58
N LEU A 60 19.26 -1.69 2.91
CA LEU A 60 20.01 -2.89 2.54
C LEU A 60 19.45 -4.09 3.32
N ALA A 61 19.25 -5.22 2.65
CA ALA A 61 18.82 -6.44 3.33
C ALA A 61 19.82 -6.86 4.42
N PRO A 62 19.36 -7.37 5.59
CA PRO A 62 17.97 -7.68 5.93
C PRO A 62 17.13 -6.49 6.45
N GLY A 63 17.67 -5.26 6.48
CA GLY A 63 16.97 -4.06 6.94
C GLY A 63 16.74 -4.01 8.46
N TYR A 64 16.12 -2.92 8.92
CA TYR A 64 15.65 -2.78 10.30
C TYR A 64 14.13 -2.85 10.33
N THR A 65 13.59 -3.78 11.12
CA THR A 65 12.14 -3.98 11.29
C THR A 65 11.46 -2.70 11.76
N GLY A 66 10.31 -2.38 11.18
CA GLY A 66 9.53 -1.19 11.55
C GLY A 66 10.09 0.14 11.03
N ALA A 67 11.17 0.13 10.23
CA ALA A 67 11.78 1.34 9.70
C ALA A 67 11.70 1.40 8.17
N LEU A 68 11.40 2.60 7.64
CA LEU A 68 11.40 2.84 6.19
C LEU A 68 12.81 2.85 5.58
N GLY A 69 13.82 3.20 6.38
CA GLY A 69 15.19 3.31 5.90
C GLY A 69 15.51 4.66 5.25
N SER A 70 16.28 4.60 4.17
CA SER A 70 16.77 5.76 3.43
C SER A 70 15.87 6.12 2.25
N PHE A 71 16.06 7.32 1.72
CA PHE A 71 15.36 7.84 0.54
C PHE A 71 13.82 7.81 0.68
N PRO A 72 13.27 8.53 1.68
CA PRO A 72 11.84 8.50 1.91
C PRO A 72 11.08 9.13 0.75
N GLY A 73 10.06 8.44 0.27
CA GLY A 73 9.00 8.98 -0.57
C GLY A 73 7.66 8.92 0.14
N SER A 74 6.69 9.69 -0.32
CA SER A 74 5.32 9.62 0.20
C SER A 74 4.29 10.05 -0.83
N ALA A 75 3.04 9.63 -0.62
CA ALA A 75 1.90 10.05 -1.39
C ALA A 75 0.66 10.19 -0.49
N TYR A 76 -0.11 11.25 -0.75
CA TYR A 76 -1.46 11.39 -0.20
C TYR A 76 -2.40 10.47 -0.99
N LEU A 77 -3.17 9.65 -0.26
CA LEU A 77 -4.17 8.76 -0.84
C LEU A 77 -5.54 9.44 -0.82
N GLY A 78 -5.93 9.92 0.35
CA GLY A 78 -7.19 10.63 0.55
C GLY A 78 -8.42 9.81 0.17
N PRO A 79 -9.60 10.45 0.11
CA PRO A 79 -10.86 9.77 -0.17
C PRO A 79 -10.91 9.17 -1.58
N GLU A 80 -10.14 9.70 -2.53
CA GLU A 80 -10.13 9.25 -3.93
C GLU A 80 -9.43 7.91 -4.14
N LYS A 81 -8.46 7.57 -3.28
CA LYS A 81 -7.67 6.33 -3.38
C LYS A 81 -7.86 5.41 -2.17
N SER A 82 -8.86 5.68 -1.35
CA SER A 82 -9.21 4.88 -0.18
C SER A 82 -10.52 4.15 -0.42
N ASN A 83 -10.67 2.96 0.17
CA ASN A 83 -11.96 2.26 0.25
C ASN A 83 -12.63 1.99 -1.12
N GLN A 84 -11.85 1.79 -2.19
CA GLN A 84 -12.30 1.69 -3.59
C GLN A 84 -12.82 0.28 -3.96
N GLY A 85 -13.57 -0.39 -3.07
CA GLY A 85 -14.29 -1.61 -3.44
C GLY A 85 -13.40 -2.78 -3.94
N GLN A 86 -12.24 -2.99 -3.32
CA GLN A 86 -11.24 -4.03 -3.61
C GLN A 86 -10.30 -3.76 -4.80
N GLU A 87 -10.38 -2.60 -5.44
CA GLU A 87 -9.38 -2.21 -6.44
C GLU A 87 -8.05 -1.84 -5.79
N ASN A 88 -6.95 -2.35 -6.35
CA ASN A 88 -5.61 -1.98 -5.93
C ASN A 88 -5.31 -0.52 -6.29
N VAL A 89 -4.49 0.12 -5.47
CA VAL A 89 -4.12 1.53 -5.65
C VAL A 89 -2.70 1.62 -6.18
N THR A 90 -2.50 2.22 -7.35
CA THR A 90 -1.16 2.41 -7.90
C THR A 90 -0.64 3.82 -7.62
N ILE A 91 0.61 3.89 -7.17
CA ILE A 91 1.38 5.12 -7.02
C ILE A 91 2.58 5.02 -7.94
N THR A 92 2.74 6.00 -8.83
CA THR A 92 3.97 6.19 -9.59
C THR A 92 5.02 6.77 -8.65
N ALA A 93 5.97 5.95 -8.22
CA ALA A 93 7.09 6.33 -7.38
C ALA A 93 8.37 6.46 -8.21
N THR A 94 9.35 7.18 -7.69
CA THR A 94 10.66 7.35 -8.36
C THR A 94 11.72 6.58 -7.61
N VAL A 95 12.54 5.82 -8.32
CA VAL A 95 13.74 5.16 -7.79
C VAL A 95 14.82 6.24 -7.58
N PRO A 96 15.26 6.48 -6.33
CA PRO A 96 16.22 7.54 -6.04
C PRO A 96 17.55 7.36 -6.79
N PRO A 97 18.17 8.44 -7.30
CA PRO A 97 19.46 8.33 -7.99
C PRO A 97 20.59 7.82 -7.07
N GLY A 98 20.47 8.02 -5.75
CA GLY A 98 21.45 7.52 -4.77
C GLY A 98 21.58 5.99 -4.73
N LEU A 99 20.58 5.26 -5.23
CA LEU A 99 20.63 3.80 -5.37
C LEU A 99 21.55 3.33 -6.50
N ASP A 100 22.04 4.24 -7.36
CA ASP A 100 23.03 3.91 -8.40
C ASP A 100 24.47 3.79 -7.86
N SER A 101 24.69 4.06 -6.57
CA SER A 101 26.03 3.95 -5.97
C SER A 101 26.43 2.48 -5.73
N GLU A 102 27.73 2.23 -5.62
CA GLU A 102 28.32 0.89 -5.38
C GLU A 102 27.78 0.21 -4.11
N SER A 103 27.32 1.00 -3.15
CA SER A 103 26.72 0.49 -1.91
C SER A 103 25.38 -0.22 -2.15
N TRP A 104 24.68 0.06 -3.25
CA TRP A 104 23.31 -0.39 -3.50
C TRP A 104 23.14 -1.13 -4.83
N ARG A 105 23.83 -0.68 -5.89
CA ARG A 105 23.72 -1.27 -7.23
C ARG A 105 24.14 -2.74 -7.22
N GLY A 106 23.33 -3.59 -7.82
CA GLY A 106 23.56 -5.02 -7.80
C GLY A 106 23.43 -5.64 -6.41
N LYS A 107 22.58 -5.09 -5.54
CA LYS A 107 22.21 -5.69 -4.25
C LYS A 107 20.69 -5.82 -4.12
N ASP A 108 20.31 -6.70 -3.20
CA ASP A 108 18.93 -6.86 -2.79
C ASP A 108 18.65 -5.88 -1.66
N VAL A 109 17.57 -5.13 -1.82
CA VAL A 109 17.17 -4.06 -0.92
C VAL A 109 15.74 -4.31 -0.47
N VAL A 110 15.46 -3.99 0.77
CA VAL A 110 14.13 -4.04 1.34
C VAL A 110 13.46 -2.71 1.02
N LEU A 111 12.43 -2.75 0.18
CA LEU A 111 11.49 -1.64 -0.02
C LEU A 111 10.41 -1.77 1.05
N THR A 112 10.38 -0.81 1.96
CA THR A 112 9.44 -0.80 3.08
C THR A 112 8.45 0.34 2.88
N ALA A 113 7.16 0.09 3.14
CA ALA A 113 6.10 1.08 3.11
C ALA A 113 5.30 1.09 4.42
N GLY A 114 4.94 2.28 4.89
CA GLY A 114 4.02 2.51 6.00
C GLY A 114 2.77 3.23 5.52
N ILE A 115 1.61 2.64 5.74
CA ILE A 115 0.29 3.17 5.37
C ILE A 115 -0.39 3.69 6.63
N TYR A 116 -0.76 4.97 6.63
CA TYR A 116 -1.54 5.60 7.68
C TYR A 116 -3.03 5.59 7.32
N SER A 117 -3.84 5.00 8.19
CA SER A 117 -5.27 4.83 7.97
C SER A 117 -6.09 5.12 9.22
N LEU A 118 -7.36 5.46 9.04
CA LEU A 118 -8.35 5.63 10.11
C LEU A 118 -9.39 4.53 10.03
N TYR A 119 -9.57 3.78 11.12
CA TYR A 119 -10.45 2.62 11.18
C TYR A 119 -11.76 2.92 11.91
N GLY A 120 -12.87 2.45 11.31
CA GLY A 120 -14.20 2.45 11.92
C GLY A 120 -14.81 3.84 12.06
N ALA A 121 -16.03 3.88 12.62
CA ALA A 121 -16.80 5.12 12.77
C ALA A 121 -16.13 6.16 13.70
N SER A 122 -15.29 5.71 14.63
CA SER A 122 -14.54 6.58 15.53
C SER A 122 -13.24 7.13 14.92
N GLY A 123 -12.85 6.66 13.73
CA GLY A 123 -11.63 7.13 13.05
C GLY A 123 -10.34 6.79 13.81
N GLY A 124 -10.23 5.59 14.35
CA GLY A 124 -9.05 5.18 15.12
C GLY A 124 -7.79 5.16 14.26
N PRO A 125 -6.72 5.91 14.61
CA PRO A 125 -5.51 6.00 13.78
C PRO A 125 -4.68 4.72 13.87
N VAL A 126 -4.24 4.23 12.72
CA VAL A 126 -3.45 3.01 12.58
C VAL A 126 -2.35 3.24 11.55
N VAL A 127 -1.15 2.74 11.83
CA VAL A 127 -0.06 2.65 10.84
C VAL A 127 0.24 1.18 10.59
N GLY A 128 -0.05 0.71 9.38
CA GLY A 128 0.32 -0.61 8.89
C GLY A 128 1.63 -0.54 8.13
N GLY A 129 2.51 -1.52 8.31
CA GLY A 129 3.79 -1.56 7.62
C GLY A 129 3.99 -2.84 6.82
N PHE A 130 4.54 -2.70 5.62
CA PHE A 130 4.72 -3.75 4.62
C PHE A 130 6.12 -3.64 4.03
N ASN A 131 6.68 -4.76 3.59
CA ASN A 131 7.95 -4.75 2.89
C ASN A 131 8.02 -5.82 1.79
N VAL A 132 8.87 -5.55 0.82
CA VAL A 132 9.25 -6.50 -0.23
C VAL A 132 10.74 -6.38 -0.50
N THR A 133 11.37 -7.47 -0.89
CA THR A 133 12.77 -7.45 -1.32
C THR A 133 12.85 -7.27 -2.82
N VAL A 134 13.55 -6.24 -3.26
CA VAL A 134 13.76 -5.89 -4.67
C VAL A 134 15.24 -5.79 -5.00
N ARG A 135 15.59 -6.06 -6.24
CA ARG A 135 16.95 -5.96 -6.77
C ARG A 135 17.20 -4.56 -7.31
N ILE A 136 18.34 -3.93 -7.00
CA ILE A 136 18.76 -2.72 -7.72
C ILE A 136 19.59 -3.14 -8.94
N GLY A 137 19.10 -2.85 -10.14
CA GLY A 137 19.68 -3.29 -11.40
C GLY A 137 19.68 -2.21 -12.48
N ASN A 138 20.01 -2.60 -13.71
CA ASN A 138 20.12 -1.66 -14.83
C ASN A 138 18.76 -1.36 -15.49
N VAL A 139 17.78 -2.25 -15.31
CA VAL A 139 16.45 -2.14 -15.92
C VAL A 139 15.38 -2.47 -14.89
N THR A 140 14.27 -1.72 -14.92
CA THR A 140 13.10 -2.05 -14.10
C THR A 140 12.39 -3.25 -14.73
N SER A 141 12.11 -4.26 -13.91
CA SER A 141 11.49 -5.52 -14.37
C SER A 141 9.98 -5.37 -14.57
N ASN A 142 9.40 -6.21 -15.43
CA ASN A 142 7.95 -6.37 -15.54
C ASN A 142 7.38 -7.40 -14.55
N GLN A 143 8.23 -8.22 -13.94
CA GLN A 143 7.83 -9.17 -12.90
C GLN A 143 7.74 -8.44 -11.56
N THR A 144 6.66 -8.67 -10.81
CA THR A 144 6.43 -8.05 -9.51
C THR A 144 6.65 -9.02 -8.35
N VAL A 145 7.00 -8.47 -7.20
CA VAL A 145 7.02 -9.13 -5.90
C VAL A 145 6.00 -8.44 -5.00
N SER A 146 5.24 -9.22 -4.23
CA SER A 146 4.17 -8.73 -3.38
C SER A 146 4.32 -9.25 -1.96
N SER A 147 3.82 -8.47 -1.00
CA SER A 147 3.66 -8.88 0.39
C SER A 147 2.30 -8.45 0.88
N ASP A 148 1.51 -9.41 1.36
CA ASP A 148 0.24 -9.23 2.04
C ASP A 148 0.38 -9.67 3.51
N GLY A 149 0.05 -8.78 4.43
CA GLY A 149 0.24 -9.00 5.87
C GLY A 149 1.26 -8.07 6.52
N TRP A 150 1.08 -7.84 7.82
CA TRP A 150 1.79 -6.79 8.55
C TRP A 150 3.26 -7.18 8.79
N ALA A 151 4.18 -6.51 8.09
CA ALA A 151 5.62 -6.75 8.15
C ALA A 151 6.33 -5.99 9.29
N PHE A 152 5.72 -4.94 9.85
CA PHE A 152 6.32 -4.23 11.00
C PHE A 152 6.42 -5.06 12.28
N ASN A 153 5.73 -6.20 12.33
CA ASN A 153 5.77 -7.11 13.47
C ASN A 153 6.41 -8.47 13.15
N ASN A 154 6.75 -8.77 11.90
CA ASN A 154 7.35 -10.04 11.48
C ASN A 154 8.32 -9.83 10.30
N ASN A 155 9.60 -10.15 10.48
CA ASN A 155 10.53 -10.27 9.36
C ASN A 155 10.21 -11.58 8.61
N GLY A 156 9.52 -11.49 7.48
CA GLY A 156 9.39 -12.64 6.57
C GLY A 156 10.76 -12.98 5.98
N VAL A 157 11.18 -14.23 6.21
CA VAL A 157 12.35 -14.89 5.59
C VAL A 157 11.94 -15.47 4.24
#